data_AF-A0A7U6KRB1-F1
#
_entry.id   AF-A0A7U6KRB1-F1
#
_cell.length_a   1.000
_cell.length_b   1.000
_cell.length_c   1.000
_cell.angle_alpha   90.00
_cell.angle_beta   90.00
_cell.angle_gamma   90.00
#
_symmetry.space_group_name_H-M   'P 1'
#
loop_
_entity.id
_entity.type
_entity.pdbx_description
1 polymer ?
#
loop_
_entity_poly.entity_id
_entity_poly.type
_entity_poly.pdbx_seq_one_letter_code
_entity_poly.pdbx_strand_id
1 'polypeptide(L)' 'MSDSQTKWIEERWPFCRGKTFKLGHWQNKDIADPYKHEMSAFETAYQDIVDGLDQWADKIN' A
#
# COMPACT_ATOMS: atom_id res chain seq x y z
N MET A 1 -3.32 -2.61 2.80
CA MET A 1 -2.86 -2.51 1.41
C MET A 1 -1.89 -3.63 1.12
N SER A 2 -2.32 -4.60 0.30
CA SER A 2 -1.64 -5.88 0.09
C SER A 2 -1.59 -6.27 -1.38
N ASP A 3 -0.79 -7.30 -1.69
CA ASP A 3 -0.60 -7.78 -3.07
C ASP A 3 -1.88 -8.33 -3.72
N SER A 4 -2.87 -8.76 -2.94
CA SER A 4 -4.14 -9.24 -3.48
C SER A 4 -4.91 -8.13 -4.18
N GLN A 5 -4.80 -6.88 -3.71
CA GLN A 5 -5.45 -5.73 -4.33
C GLN A 5 -4.80 -5.40 -5.68
N THR A 6 -3.46 -5.44 -5.74
CA THR A 6 -2.72 -5.29 -7.01
C THR A 6 -3.14 -6.35 -8.03
N LYS A 7 -3.17 -7.63 -7.62
CA LYS A 7 -3.60 -8.73 -8.49
C LYS A 7 -5.02 -8.54 -8.99
N TRP A 8 -5.95 -8.15 -8.10
CA TRP A 8 -7.33 -7.88 -8.49
C TRP A 8 -7.45 -6.78 -9.54
N ILE A 9 -6.67 -5.70 -9.42
CA ILE A 9 -6.62 -4.62 -10.43
C ILE A 9 -6.05 -5.16 -11.75
N GLU A 10 -4.95 -5.90 -11.72
CA GLU A 10 -4.28 -6.43 -12.91
C GLU A 10 -5.07 -7.53 -13.63
N GLU A 11 -5.91 -8.28 -12.92
CA GLU A 11 -6.84 -9.25 -13.49
C GLU A 11 -7.97 -8.55 -14.24
N ARG A 12 -8.53 -7.49 -13.65
CA ARG A 12 -9.64 -6.73 -14.23
C ARG A 12 -9.20 -5.77 -15.35
N TRP A 13 -7.99 -5.24 -15.24
CA TRP A 13 -7.38 -4.33 -16.22
C TRP A 13 -5.94 -4.74 -16.52
N PRO A 14 -5.73 -5.68 -17.47
CA PRO A 14 -4.40 -6.23 -17.75
C PRO A 14 -3.34 -5.21 -18.18
N PHE A 15 -3.74 -4.06 -18.74
CA PHE A 15 -2.83 -2.97 -19.12
C PHE A 15 -2.22 -2.22 -17.93
N CYS A 16 -2.75 -2.44 -16.72
CA CYS A 16 -2.21 -1.90 -15.47
C CYS A 16 -1.05 -2.72 -14.90
N ARG A 17 -0.74 -3.89 -15.50
CA ARG A 17 0.39 -4.74 -15.08
C ARG A 17 1.72 -4.00 -15.14
N GLY A 18 2.51 -4.12 -14.08
CA GLY A 18 3.79 -3.42 -13.95
C GLY A 18 3.67 -1.90 -13.78
N LYS A 19 2.45 -1.38 -13.59
CA LYS A 19 2.15 0.03 -13.32
C LYS A 19 1.37 0.23 -12.02
N THR A 20 0.97 -0.87 -11.37
CA THR A 20 0.21 -0.86 -10.13
C THR A 20 1.09 -1.39 -9.01
N PHE A 21 1.24 -0.61 -7.94
CA PHE A 21 2.11 -0.94 -6.80
C PHE A 21 1.40 -0.60 -5.49
N LYS A 22 1.72 -1.33 -4.41
CA LYS A 22 1.24 -1.01 -3.06
C LYS A 22 2.02 0.16 -2.47
N LEU A 23 1.44 0.89 -1.52
CA LEU A 23 2.14 2.00 -0.85
C LEU A 23 3.43 1.53 -0.17
N GLY A 24 3.41 0.41 0.55
CA GLY A 24 4.60 -0.19 1.16
C GLY A 24 5.53 -0.95 0.20
N HIS A 25 5.47 -0.72 -1.12
CA HIS A 25 6.23 -1.48 -2.12
C HIS A 25 7.73 -1.49 -1.85
N TRP A 26 8.32 -0.32 -1.60
CA TRP A 26 9.76 -0.15 -1.37
C TRP A 26 10.24 -0.71 -0.03
N GLN A 27 9.32 -0.96 0.90
CA GLN A 27 9.60 -1.54 2.21
C GLN A 27 9.30 -3.04 2.25
N ASN A 28 8.77 -3.61 1.15
CA ASN A 28 8.18 -4.96 1.12
C ASN A 28 7.19 -5.21 2.28
N LYS A 29 6.40 -4.20 2.62
CA LYS A 29 5.49 -4.20 3.77
C LYS A 29 4.04 -4.06 3.30
N ASP A 30 3.17 -4.82 3.92
CA ASP A 30 1.72 -4.67 3.77
C ASP A 30 1.19 -3.76 4.88
N ILE A 31 0.28 -2.85 4.51
CA ILE A 31 -0.38 -1.96 5.47
C ILE A 31 -1.63 -2.68 5.99
N ALA A 32 -1.82 -2.79 7.29
CA ALA A 32 -3.03 -3.42 7.83
C ALA A 32 -4.29 -2.61 7.48
N ASP A 33 -5.43 -3.28 7.30
CA ASP A 33 -6.73 -2.60 7.17
C ASP A 33 -7.29 -2.33 8.58
N PRO A 34 -7.42 -1.08 9.02
CA PRO A 34 -7.89 -0.75 10.37
C PRO A 34 -9.42 -0.80 10.51
N TYR A 35 -10.17 -1.11 9.44
CA TYR A 35 -11.63 -1.08 9.48
C TYR A 35 -12.20 -1.98 10.58
N LYS A 36 -13.08 -1.42 11.43
CA LYS A 36 -13.70 -2.07 12.60
C LYS A 36 -12.72 -2.50 13.70
N HIS A 37 -11.52 -1.92 13.74
CA HIS A 37 -10.57 -2.11 14.84
C HIS A 37 -10.52 -0.88 15.76
N GLU A 38 -9.75 -1.01 16.84
CA GLU A 38 -9.49 0.06 17.81
C GLU A 38 -8.64 1.18 17.20
N MET A 39 -8.65 2.35 17.84
CA MET A 39 -7.90 3.53 17.37
C MET A 39 -6.40 3.26 17.13
N SER A 40 -5.78 2.41 17.96
CA SER A 40 -4.37 2.05 17.80
C SER A 40 -4.07 1.35 16.46
N ALA A 41 -5.03 0.61 15.90
CA ALA A 41 -4.89 0.01 14.58
C ALA A 41 -4.89 1.09 13.48
N PHE A 42 -5.72 2.13 13.63
CA PHE A 42 -5.71 3.28 12.73
C PHE A 42 -4.41 4.07 12.82
N GLU A 43 -3.89 4.30 14.02
CA GLU A 43 -2.60 4.98 14.23
C GLU A 43 -1.44 4.20 13.58
N THR A 44 -1.43 2.88 13.75
CA THR A 44 -0.43 2.01 13.13
C THR A 44 -0.52 2.06 11.60
N ALA A 45 -1.74 1.91 11.05
CA ALA A 45 -1.95 1.99 9.61
C ALA A 45 -1.60 3.36 9.04
N TYR A 46 -1.88 4.44 9.77
CA TYR A 46 -1.50 5.80 9.41
C TYR A 46 0.02 5.96 9.33
N GLN A 47 0.75 5.53 10.36
CA GLN A 47 2.21 5.61 10.36
C GLN A 47 2.81 4.79 9.20
N ASP A 48 2.29 3.59 8.97
CA ASP A 48 2.72 2.73 7.86
C ASP A 48 2.49 3.39 6.48
N ILE A 49 1.40 4.18 6.34
CA ILE A 49 1.13 4.95 5.12
C ILE A 49 2.15 6.08 4.97
N VAL A 50 2.40 6.85 6.03
CA VAL A 50 3.35 7.98 6.02
C VAL A 50 4.75 7.48 5.64
N ASP A 51 5.25 6.45 6.30
CA ASP A 51 6.56 5.87 6.01
C ASP A 51 6.64 5.37 4.56
N GLY A 52 5.56 4.76 4.06
CA GLY A 52 5.47 4.30 2.68
C GLY A 52 5.54 5.44 1.67
N LEU A 53 4.83 6.55 1.95
CA LEU A 53 4.84 7.75 1.10
C LEU A 53 6.21 8.42 1.05
N ASP A 54 6.93 8.48 2.17
CA ASP A 54 8.28 9.04 2.21
C ASP A 54 9.22 8.28 1.27
N GLN A 55 9.16 6.95 1.27
CA GLN A 55 9.93 6.13 0.32
C GLN A 55 9.55 6.41 -1.15
N TRP A 56 8.27 6.63 -1.43
CA TRP A 56 7.85 6.98 -2.78
C TRP A 56 8.32 8.37 -3.20
N ALA A 57 8.26 9.36 -2.30
CA ALA A 57 8.76 10.71 -2.56
C ALA A 57 10.24 10.69 -2.92
N ASP A 58 11.05 9.90 -2.22
CA ASP A 58 12.48 9.72 -2.51
C ASP A 58 12.76 9.04 -3.86
N LYS A 59 11.86 8.18 -4.36
CA LYS A 59 12.05 7.45 -5.63
C LYS A 59 11.50 8.16 -6.86
N ILE A 60 10.55 9.07 -6.67
CA ILE A 60 9.90 9.81 -7.75
C ILE A 60 10.64 11.12 -8.06
N ASN A 61 11.29 11.72 -7.06
CA ASN A 61 12.19 12.86 -7.23
C ASN A 61 13.49 12.48 -7.97
#